data_AF-A0A453TD30-F1
#
_entry.id   AF-A0A453TD30-F1
#
_cell.length_a   1.000
_cell.length_b   1.000
_cell.length_c   1.000
_cell.angle_alpha   90.00
_cell.angle_beta   90.00
_cell.angle_gamma   90.00
#
_symmetry.space_group_name_H-M   'P 1'
#
loop_
_entity.id
_entity.type
_entity.pdbx_description
1 polymer ?
#
loop_
_entity_poly.entity_id
_entity_poly.type
_entity_poly.pdbx_seq_one_letter_code
_entity_poly.pdbx_strand_id
1 'polypeptide(L)'
;PYTKVSRSLVLITKPHHHNRSDDLILTPIPIFRRHSFKHHHRPTYKPLTNQEPSRPSNKENRGGFLGRSLPVRMSMLSPVHARKALHLVAMKAKLQSFLGLRLLLVAALAAFLLLFSARTLFSSSSSPGQRSAASQLHLSGAGDDGSCSKLPAPVADALVHYATSNTTPQQTAAEIGVSLRVLQRRSPCNFLVFGLGLDSPMWAALNHGGRTVFLEEDASWIASVRSKHPGLESYHVVYDTRLTEADELIALRDHPGCTAQPDLAAAAEASCRLALRGLPAAFHEVEWDLVMVDAPTGWVPEAPGRMGAIYTAGMVARARRPGDGATDVFVHDVDRTVEDRFSKAFLCDAYLAEQVGRIRHFVIPSHREKPGTPFCPQN
;
A
#
# COMPACT_ATOMS: atom_id res chain seq x y z
N PRO A 1 -63.94 5.04 -29.13
CA PRO A 1 -65.03 5.98 -28.73
C PRO A 1 -64.75 6.52 -27.32
N TYR A 2 -64.94 7.83 -27.11
CA TYR A 2 -64.45 8.54 -25.93
C TYR A 2 -65.23 8.27 -24.64
N THR A 3 -64.51 8.23 -23.51
CA THR A 3 -65.02 8.73 -22.23
C THR A 3 -63.88 9.32 -21.38
N LYS A 4 -64.00 10.60 -21.04
CA LYS A 4 -63.37 11.22 -19.83
C LYS A 4 -64.18 10.73 -18.60
N VAL A 5 -63.91 10.94 -17.31
CA VAL A 5 -63.30 12.00 -16.46
C VAL A 5 -62.75 11.23 -15.21
N SER A 6 -61.79 11.64 -14.37
CA SER A 6 -61.38 12.95 -13.85
C SER A 6 -59.91 12.96 -13.35
N ARG A 7 -59.51 14.06 -12.69
CA ARG A 7 -58.51 14.13 -11.62
C ARG A 7 -59.18 14.68 -10.36
N SER A 8 -58.79 14.21 -9.17
CA SER A 8 -59.12 14.88 -7.91
C SER A 8 -57.83 15.25 -7.19
N LEU A 9 -57.62 16.56 -7.03
CA LEU A 9 -56.53 17.13 -6.25
C LEU A 9 -56.98 17.19 -4.79
N VAL A 10 -56.20 16.64 -3.85
CA VAL A 10 -56.47 16.81 -2.41
C VAL A 10 -55.56 17.88 -1.85
N LEU A 11 -56.11 19.07 -1.66
CA LEU A 11 -55.54 20.17 -0.91
C LEU A 11 -56.19 20.15 0.48
N ILE A 12 -55.44 19.77 1.52
CA ILE A 12 -55.88 19.96 2.92
C ILE A 12 -54.80 20.73 3.67
N THR A 13 -55.27 21.76 4.38
CA THR A 13 -54.49 22.81 5.01
C THR A 13 -54.03 22.45 6.42
N LYS A 14 -52.92 23.05 6.87
CA LYS A 14 -52.56 23.12 8.29
C LYS A 14 -53.52 24.06 9.05
N PRO A 15 -53.73 23.79 10.34
CA PRO A 15 -53.79 24.87 11.34
C PRO A 15 -52.73 24.70 12.46
N HIS A 16 -52.72 25.67 13.38
CA HIS A 16 -51.57 26.05 14.24
C HIS A 16 -51.51 25.40 15.65
N HIS A 17 -50.30 25.48 16.22
CA HIS A 17 -49.91 25.54 17.64
C HIS A 17 -50.90 25.09 18.73
N HIS A 18 -50.43 24.16 19.57
CA HIS A 18 -50.37 24.43 21.01
C HIS A 18 -49.12 23.88 21.69
N ASN A 19 -48.85 24.38 22.90
CA ASN A 19 -47.57 24.31 23.59
C ASN A 19 -47.69 23.53 24.91
N ARG A 20 -46.83 22.52 25.12
CA ARG A 20 -46.46 21.84 26.38
C ARG A 20 -45.30 20.90 26.01
N SER A 21 -44.12 20.99 26.65
CA SER A 21 -43.83 20.47 27.99
C SER A 21 -44.16 18.99 28.08
N ASP A 22 -43.15 18.11 28.03
CA ASP A 22 -42.70 17.38 29.22
C ASP A 22 -41.44 16.52 28.93
N ASP A 23 -40.65 16.32 30.00
CA ASP A 23 -39.71 15.24 30.31
C ASP A 23 -38.50 14.89 29.41
N LEU A 24 -37.33 15.34 29.89
CA LEU A 24 -36.05 14.67 29.63
C LEU A 24 -36.05 13.26 30.26
N ILE A 25 -36.02 12.22 29.43
CA ILE A 25 -35.69 10.87 29.89
C ILE A 25 -34.16 10.73 29.96
N LEU A 26 -33.61 10.90 31.16
CA LEU A 26 -32.23 10.54 31.47
C LEU A 26 -32.09 9.01 31.55
N THR A 27 -31.36 8.40 30.62
CA THR A 27 -30.99 6.98 30.69
C THR A 27 -29.77 6.79 31.61
N PRO A 28 -29.78 5.79 32.52
CA PRO A 28 -28.71 5.63 33.49
C PRO A 28 -27.44 4.97 32.91
N ILE A 29 -26.29 5.56 33.22
CA ILE A 29 -24.95 5.03 32.91
C ILE A 29 -24.67 3.79 33.80
N PRO A 30 -24.27 2.63 33.24
CA PRO A 30 -23.85 1.49 34.06
C PRO A 30 -22.47 1.74 34.69
N ILE A 31 -22.43 1.67 36.03
CA ILE A 31 -21.22 1.86 36.83
C ILE A 31 -20.27 0.66 36.71
N PHE A 32 -19.01 0.93 36.39
CA PHE A 32 -17.93 -0.07 36.41
C PHE A 32 -17.78 -0.71 37.81
N ARG A 33 -18.03 -2.01 37.93
CA ARG A 33 -17.54 -2.79 39.09
C ARG A 33 -16.07 -3.17 38.87
N ARG A 34 -15.20 -2.71 39.77
CA ARG A 34 -13.84 -3.22 39.92
C ARG A 34 -13.89 -4.71 40.30
N HIS A 35 -13.25 -5.58 39.52
CA HIS A 35 -12.84 -6.90 39.99
C HIS A 35 -11.34 -6.92 40.27
N SER A 36 -10.98 -7.50 41.41
CA SER A 36 -9.63 -7.47 41.96
C SER A 36 -8.71 -8.47 41.26
N PHE A 37 -7.47 -8.06 40.98
CA PHE A 37 -6.42 -8.96 40.55
C PHE A 37 -6.11 -10.00 41.63
N LYS A 38 -5.96 -11.27 41.22
CA LYS A 38 -5.14 -12.25 41.95
C LYS A 38 -4.16 -12.88 40.95
N HIS A 39 -2.89 -12.91 41.34
CA HIS A 39 -1.82 -13.62 40.63
C HIS A 39 -2.17 -15.10 40.42
N HIS A 40 -1.62 -15.73 39.36
CA HIS A 40 -0.79 -16.94 39.51
C HIS A 40 0.05 -17.26 38.25
N HIS A 41 1.23 -17.83 38.50
CA HIS A 41 2.18 -18.57 37.65
C HIS A 41 2.74 -18.01 36.32
N ARG A 42 4.07 -17.81 36.33
CA ARG A 42 4.97 -17.85 35.16
C ARG A 42 5.16 -19.30 34.68
N PRO A 43 5.28 -19.57 33.37
CA PRO A 43 5.95 -20.76 32.85
C PRO A 43 7.48 -20.59 32.87
N THR A 44 8.20 -21.64 33.28
CA THR A 44 9.67 -21.70 33.24
C THR A 44 10.18 -22.23 31.90
N TYR A 45 11.08 -21.51 31.24
CA TYR A 45 11.84 -22.04 30.11
C TYR A 45 12.80 -23.16 30.56
N LYS A 46 12.87 -24.25 29.79
CA LYS A 46 13.98 -25.22 29.80
C LYS A 46 14.66 -25.23 28.42
N PRO A 47 16.00 -25.35 28.35
CA PRO A 47 16.72 -25.36 27.08
C PRO A 47 16.61 -26.71 26.36
N LEU A 48 16.56 -26.67 25.03
CA LEU A 48 16.61 -27.84 24.15
C LEU A 48 18.06 -28.34 24.01
N THR A 49 18.25 -29.65 24.12
CA THR A 49 19.53 -30.33 23.91
C THR A 49 19.67 -30.83 22.46
N ASN A 50 20.88 -30.74 21.91
CA ASN A 50 21.24 -31.22 20.57
C ASN A 50 20.89 -32.70 20.35
N GLN A 51 20.42 -33.03 19.15
CA GLN A 51 20.54 -34.37 18.56
C GLN A 51 21.12 -34.27 17.15
N GLU A 52 22.03 -35.18 16.86
CA GLU A 52 22.84 -35.28 15.64
C GLU A 52 22.22 -36.31 14.69
N PRO A 53 22.10 -36.04 13.37
CA PRO A 53 21.59 -37.03 12.41
C PRO A 53 22.66 -38.04 11.99
N SER A 54 22.28 -39.31 11.97
CA SER A 54 23.11 -40.46 11.59
C SER A 54 23.33 -40.59 10.07
N ARG A 55 24.49 -41.14 9.68
CA ARG A 55 24.79 -41.54 8.29
C ARG A 55 24.29 -42.96 7.98
N PRO A 56 23.85 -43.26 6.75
CA PRO A 56 23.84 -44.62 6.22
C PRO A 56 25.20 -44.99 5.57
N SER A 57 25.41 -46.28 5.34
CA SER A 57 26.67 -46.88 4.88
C SER A 57 26.69 -47.16 3.37
N ASN A 58 27.89 -47.33 2.79
CA ASN A 58 28.06 -48.34 1.75
C ASN A 58 29.50 -48.91 1.69
N LYS A 59 29.62 -50.10 1.09
CA LYS A 59 30.84 -50.93 1.00
C LYS A 59 31.73 -50.53 -0.20
N GLU A 60 33.02 -50.90 -0.20
CA GLU A 60 33.59 -52.03 -0.98
C GLU A 60 35.12 -52.12 -0.73
N ASN A 61 35.87 -52.96 -1.47
CA ASN A 61 36.99 -53.76 -0.94
C ASN A 61 38.24 -53.81 -1.86
N ARG A 62 39.36 -54.41 -1.37
CA ARG A 62 40.69 -54.68 -2.03
C ARG A 62 41.71 -53.53 -1.99
N GLY A 63 43.04 -53.74 -1.86
CA GLY A 63 43.81 -54.94 -1.50
C GLY A 63 45.34 -54.86 -1.83
N GLY A 64 46.22 -55.40 -0.97
CA GLY A 64 47.68 -55.61 -1.19
C GLY A 64 48.61 -54.40 -0.94
N PHE A 65 49.94 -54.52 -0.72
CA PHE A 65 50.83 -55.67 -0.39
C PHE A 65 52.25 -55.13 0.03
N LEU A 66 53.03 -55.86 0.86
CA LEU A 66 54.48 -55.65 1.24
C LEU A 66 54.91 -54.30 1.91
N GLY A 67 55.83 -54.20 2.88
CA GLY A 67 56.79 -55.15 3.47
C GLY A 67 58.22 -54.57 3.62
N ARG A 68 58.63 -54.16 4.84
CA ARG A 68 60.02 -53.78 5.30
C ARG A 68 60.59 -52.46 4.70
N SER A 69 61.46 -51.66 5.33
CA SER A 69 62.51 -51.89 6.36
C SER A 69 62.80 -50.66 7.25
N LEU A 70 63.46 -50.87 8.40
CA LEU A 70 64.13 -49.88 9.29
C LEU A 70 65.67 -50.11 9.24
N PRO A 71 66.58 -49.33 9.89
CA PRO A 71 66.44 -48.05 10.62
C PRO A 71 67.49 -46.98 10.21
N VAL A 72 67.52 -45.80 10.88
CA VAL A 72 68.70 -45.18 11.54
C VAL A 72 68.24 -43.92 12.31
N ARG A 73 69.02 -43.51 13.32
CA ARG A 73 68.60 -42.72 14.50
C ARG A 73 69.33 -41.37 14.57
N MET A 74 68.60 -40.25 14.71
CA MET A 74 69.19 -38.97 15.14
C MET A 74 68.33 -38.25 16.20
N SER A 75 69.00 -37.98 17.34
CA SER A 75 68.81 -36.87 18.30
C SER A 75 67.46 -36.15 18.41
N MET A 76 66.86 -36.22 19.59
CA MET A 76 65.73 -35.36 19.97
C MET A 76 66.18 -33.91 20.22
N LEU A 77 65.44 -32.94 19.68
CA LEU A 77 65.29 -31.60 20.28
C LEU A 77 63.82 -31.36 20.65
N SER A 78 63.61 -30.66 21.78
CA SER A 78 62.29 -30.51 22.41
C SER A 78 61.30 -29.65 21.57
N PRO A 79 60.04 -30.09 21.36
CA PRO A 79 59.04 -29.35 20.54
C PRO A 79 58.58 -27.99 21.11
N VAL A 80 58.97 -27.64 22.34
CA VAL A 80 58.36 -26.53 23.09
C VAL A 80 58.85 -25.15 22.62
N HIS A 81 60.07 -25.04 22.08
CA HIS A 81 60.65 -23.76 21.67
C HIS A 81 60.22 -23.32 20.26
N ALA A 82 60.06 -24.26 19.32
CA ALA A 82 59.61 -23.96 17.96
C ALA A 82 58.17 -23.38 17.93
N ARG A 83 57.26 -23.92 18.75
CA ARG A 83 55.86 -23.44 18.81
C ARG A 83 55.72 -22.01 19.35
N LYS A 84 56.60 -21.58 20.26
CA LYS A 84 56.61 -20.19 20.79
C LYS A 84 57.09 -19.18 19.75
N ALA A 85 58.08 -19.53 18.93
CA ALA A 85 58.60 -18.66 17.88
C ALA A 85 57.55 -18.36 16.79
N LEU A 86 56.85 -19.38 16.27
CA LEU A 86 55.80 -19.19 15.26
C LEU A 86 54.62 -18.34 15.78
N HIS A 87 54.22 -18.50 17.04
CA HIS A 87 53.12 -17.71 17.62
C HIS A 87 53.44 -16.22 17.70
N LEU A 88 54.69 -15.86 18.01
CA LEU A 88 55.13 -14.46 18.10
C LEU A 88 55.17 -13.78 16.73
N VAL A 89 55.63 -14.49 15.70
CA VAL A 89 55.67 -14.00 14.31
C VAL A 89 54.24 -13.83 13.76
N ALA A 90 53.35 -14.79 14.00
CA ALA A 90 51.95 -14.71 13.58
C ALA A 90 51.18 -13.55 14.25
N MET A 91 51.46 -13.24 15.52
CA MET A 91 50.85 -12.09 16.20
C MET A 91 51.39 -10.74 15.71
N LYS A 92 52.69 -10.62 15.40
CA LYS A 92 53.22 -9.41 14.75
C LYS A 92 52.59 -9.16 13.37
N ALA A 93 52.45 -10.19 12.55
CA ALA A 93 51.81 -10.09 11.23
C ALA A 93 50.33 -9.66 11.31
N LYS A 94 49.56 -10.23 12.25
CA LYS A 94 48.16 -9.80 12.50
C LYS A 94 48.07 -8.35 12.98
N LEU A 95 48.98 -7.90 13.85
CA LEU A 95 48.96 -6.53 14.36
C LEU A 95 49.33 -5.51 13.27
N GLN A 96 50.32 -5.80 12.41
CA GLN A 96 50.67 -4.94 11.27
C GLN A 96 49.55 -4.87 10.22
N SER A 97 48.88 -6.01 9.93
CA SER A 97 47.71 -6.04 9.04
C SER A 97 46.55 -5.18 9.57
N PHE A 98 46.25 -5.26 10.86
CA PHE A 98 45.16 -4.49 11.48
C PHE A 98 45.45 -2.98 11.54
N LEU A 99 46.72 -2.60 11.74
CA LEU A 99 47.15 -1.21 11.71
C LEU A 99 47.11 -0.64 10.29
N GLY A 100 47.59 -1.40 9.28
CA GLY A 100 47.53 -1.03 7.88
C GLY A 100 46.11 -0.83 7.36
N LEU A 101 45.18 -1.74 7.68
CA LEU A 101 43.77 -1.62 7.29
C LEU A 101 43.10 -0.38 7.90
N ARG A 102 43.39 -0.07 9.18
CA ARG A 102 42.89 1.16 9.83
C ARG A 102 43.45 2.42 9.18
N LEU A 103 44.75 2.44 8.84
CA LEU A 103 45.36 3.58 8.17
C LEU A 103 44.77 3.80 6.77
N LEU A 104 44.48 2.71 6.04
CA LEU A 104 43.86 2.74 4.72
C LEU A 104 42.40 3.22 4.77
N LEU A 105 41.62 2.80 5.79
CA LEU A 105 40.27 3.32 6.03
C LEU A 105 40.26 4.81 6.38
N VAL A 106 41.20 5.28 7.22
CA VAL A 106 41.34 6.71 7.54
C VAL A 106 41.76 7.52 6.32
N ALA A 107 42.69 7.01 5.50
CA ALA A 107 43.10 7.65 4.26
C ALA A 107 41.94 7.72 3.23
N ALA A 108 41.14 6.66 3.11
CA ALA A 108 39.96 6.65 2.24
C ALA A 108 38.89 7.64 2.71
N LEU A 109 38.63 7.74 4.02
CA LEU A 109 37.71 8.72 4.59
C LEU A 109 38.20 10.16 4.38
N ALA A 110 39.51 10.41 4.58
CA ALA A 110 40.11 11.72 4.32
C ALA A 110 40.04 12.10 2.83
N ALA A 111 40.31 11.17 1.91
CA ALA A 111 40.17 11.39 0.48
C ALA A 111 38.71 11.68 0.07
N PHE A 112 37.74 10.96 0.66
CA PHE A 112 36.31 11.19 0.43
C PHE A 112 35.88 12.59 0.91
N LEU A 113 36.31 13.01 2.10
CA LEU A 113 36.03 14.34 2.65
C LEU A 113 36.69 15.46 1.82
N LEU A 114 37.92 15.26 1.33
CA LEU A 114 38.59 16.19 0.42
C LEU A 114 37.82 16.33 -0.90
N LEU A 115 37.42 15.23 -1.54
CA LEU A 115 36.61 15.27 -2.77
C LEU A 115 35.24 15.93 -2.56
N PHE A 116 34.62 15.74 -1.40
CA PHE A 116 33.37 16.40 -1.03
C PHE A 116 33.56 17.92 -0.86
N SER A 117 34.62 18.34 -0.15
CA SER A 117 34.96 19.77 0.01
C SER A 117 35.29 20.46 -1.32
N ALA A 118 35.96 19.77 -2.24
CA ALA A 118 36.23 20.28 -3.58
C ALA A 118 34.93 20.53 -4.36
N ARG A 119 33.97 19.58 -4.33
CA ARG A 119 32.66 19.78 -4.98
C ARG A 119 31.90 20.97 -4.40
N THR A 120 31.91 21.18 -3.09
CA THR A 120 31.24 22.34 -2.47
C THR A 120 31.90 23.69 -2.80
N LEU A 121 33.19 23.71 -3.16
CA LEU A 121 33.91 24.94 -3.55
C LEU A 121 33.78 25.25 -5.06
N PHE A 122 33.59 24.25 -5.92
CA PHE A 122 33.50 24.44 -7.38
C PHE A 122 32.08 24.59 -7.95
N SER A 123 31.01 24.41 -7.15
CA SER A 123 29.62 24.60 -7.60
C SER A 123 29.11 26.06 -7.51
N SER A 124 29.96 27.02 -7.19
CA SER A 124 29.61 28.45 -7.10
C SER A 124 30.17 29.27 -8.27
N SER A 125 29.66 29.01 -9.48
CA SER A 125 29.91 29.83 -10.68
C SER A 125 28.60 30.35 -11.28
N SER A 126 28.14 31.48 -10.74
CA SER A 126 27.06 32.28 -11.30
C SER A 126 27.47 32.92 -12.63
N SER A 127 26.69 32.69 -13.69
CA SER A 127 26.81 33.41 -14.97
C SER A 127 25.53 34.23 -15.22
N PRO A 128 25.62 35.56 -15.46
CA PRO A 128 24.45 36.39 -15.69
C PRO A 128 24.05 36.47 -17.18
N GLY A 129 22.74 36.38 -17.41
CA GLY A 129 21.99 37.08 -18.47
C GLY A 129 22.45 37.03 -19.93
N GLN A 130 21.65 36.36 -20.78
CA GLN A 130 21.38 36.86 -22.13
C GLN A 130 19.87 36.95 -22.40
N ARG A 131 19.46 37.96 -23.16
CA ARG A 131 18.08 38.25 -23.53
C ARG A 131 17.82 37.85 -24.99
N SER A 132 16.60 37.39 -25.23
CA SER A 132 15.87 37.47 -26.52
C SER A 132 16.42 36.74 -27.75
N ALA A 133 15.68 35.71 -28.16
CA ALA A 133 15.19 35.60 -29.53
C ALA A 133 13.79 34.96 -29.51
N ALA A 134 12.80 35.60 -30.12
CA ALA A 134 11.44 35.07 -30.19
C ALA A 134 11.28 34.19 -31.43
N SER A 135 10.74 32.99 -31.25
CA SER A 135 10.25 32.15 -32.34
C SER A 135 8.75 31.97 -32.16
N GLN A 136 7.97 32.84 -32.80
CA GLN A 136 6.51 32.69 -32.85
C GLN A 136 6.15 31.47 -33.70
N LEU A 137 5.56 30.45 -33.07
CA LEU A 137 4.83 29.39 -33.77
C LEU A 137 3.34 29.70 -33.67
N HIS A 138 2.77 29.99 -34.83
CA HIS A 138 1.41 30.46 -35.01
C HIS A 138 0.45 29.25 -34.95
N LEU A 139 -0.32 29.11 -33.87
CA LEU A 139 -1.53 28.26 -33.87
C LEU A 139 -2.75 29.15 -33.65
N SER A 140 -3.62 29.20 -34.65
CA SER A 140 -4.81 30.03 -34.66
C SER A 140 -6.00 29.31 -34.04
N GLY A 141 -6.63 29.96 -33.04
CA GLY A 141 -8.08 29.94 -32.86
C GLY A 141 -8.69 28.86 -31.97
N ALA A 142 -8.95 29.21 -30.71
CA ALA A 142 -10.31 29.19 -30.12
C ALA A 142 -10.33 29.89 -28.74
N GLY A 143 -11.12 30.96 -28.63
CA GLY A 143 -11.61 31.58 -27.38
C GLY A 143 -10.79 31.47 -26.10
N ASP A 144 -9.78 32.35 -25.93
CA ASP A 144 -9.12 32.58 -24.63
C ASP A 144 -9.91 33.60 -23.81
N ASP A 145 -10.72 33.12 -22.85
CA ASP A 145 -11.22 33.95 -21.75
C ASP A 145 -10.18 33.92 -20.63
N GLY A 146 -9.49 35.05 -20.44
CA GLY A 146 -8.17 35.09 -19.80
C GLY A 146 -8.15 34.73 -18.32
N SER A 147 -8.02 33.43 -18.01
CA SER A 147 -8.01 32.90 -16.65
C SER A 147 -6.75 32.10 -16.32
N CYS A 148 -5.76 32.82 -15.79
CA CYS A 148 -4.70 32.32 -14.89
C CYS A 148 -3.68 31.30 -15.45
N SER A 149 -2.58 31.80 -16.02
CA SER A 149 -1.36 31.06 -16.39
C SER A 149 -0.50 30.55 -15.20
N LYS A 150 -1.09 30.33 -14.03
CA LYS A 150 -0.38 29.89 -12.82
C LYS A 150 -0.43 28.38 -12.66
N LEU A 151 0.67 27.80 -12.21
CA LEU A 151 0.71 26.39 -11.84
C LEU A 151 -0.35 26.11 -10.75
N PRO A 152 -1.20 25.08 -10.88
CA PRO A 152 -2.22 24.80 -9.88
C PRO A 152 -1.64 24.47 -8.51
N ALA A 153 -2.28 24.97 -7.45
CA ALA A 153 -1.76 24.84 -6.08
C ALA A 153 -1.43 23.38 -5.67
N PRO A 154 -2.28 22.35 -5.90
CA PRO A 154 -1.94 20.97 -5.56
C PRO A 154 -0.67 20.47 -6.28
N VAL A 155 -0.44 20.91 -7.52
CA VAL A 155 0.75 20.55 -8.31
C VAL A 155 1.98 21.29 -7.80
N ALA A 156 1.86 22.58 -7.50
CA ALA A 156 2.94 23.38 -6.91
C ALA A 156 3.37 22.83 -5.54
N ASP A 157 2.40 22.54 -4.67
CA ASP A 157 2.64 21.99 -3.33
C ASP A 157 3.28 20.61 -3.38
N ALA A 158 2.81 19.72 -4.26
CA ALA A 158 3.42 18.41 -4.47
C ALA A 158 4.85 18.52 -5.01
N LEU A 159 5.10 19.37 -6.01
CA LEU A 159 6.45 19.59 -6.54
C LEU A 159 7.41 20.09 -5.47
N VAL A 160 7.02 21.10 -4.68
CA VAL A 160 7.84 21.59 -3.57
C VAL A 160 8.06 20.48 -2.55
N HIS A 161 7.00 19.78 -2.12
CA HIS A 161 7.09 18.71 -1.13
C HIS A 161 8.10 17.61 -1.52
N TYR A 162 8.01 17.05 -2.72
CA TYR A 162 8.91 15.97 -3.16
C TYR A 162 10.29 16.47 -3.58
N ALA A 163 10.45 17.72 -4.04
CA ALA A 163 11.75 18.29 -4.40
C ALA A 163 12.58 18.74 -3.18
N THR A 164 11.95 19.04 -2.04
CA THR A 164 12.65 19.58 -0.85
C THR A 164 12.63 18.65 0.38
N SER A 165 12.08 17.44 0.28
CA SER A 165 12.06 16.46 1.37
C SER A 165 12.75 15.15 0.98
N ASN A 166 13.10 14.34 1.99
CA ASN A 166 13.58 12.97 1.80
C ASN A 166 12.41 11.97 1.71
N THR A 167 11.19 12.42 1.40
CA THR A 167 10.00 11.59 1.34
C THR A 167 9.87 10.94 -0.04
N THR A 168 9.83 9.62 -0.08
CA THR A 168 9.58 8.84 -1.29
C THR A 168 8.26 8.08 -1.17
N PRO A 169 7.39 8.06 -2.21
CA PRO A 169 6.30 7.11 -2.34
C PRO A 169 6.74 5.64 -2.11
N GLN A 170 5.83 4.79 -1.63
CA GLN A 170 6.09 3.35 -1.48
C GLN A 170 6.17 2.63 -2.83
N GLN A 171 5.44 3.14 -3.83
CA GLN A 171 5.44 2.63 -5.20
C GLN A 171 6.63 3.17 -5.98
N THR A 172 7.25 2.31 -6.80
CA THR A 172 8.31 2.70 -7.72
C THR A 172 7.78 3.57 -8.87
N ALA A 173 8.66 4.31 -9.55
CA ALA A 173 8.27 5.09 -10.73
C ALA A 173 7.63 4.25 -11.85
N ALA A 174 7.97 2.96 -11.95
CA ALA A 174 7.36 2.05 -12.92
C ALA A 174 5.93 1.65 -12.53
N GLU A 175 5.68 1.37 -11.24
CA GLU A 175 4.35 1.10 -10.68
C GLU A 175 3.45 2.34 -10.78
N ILE A 176 3.92 3.50 -10.33
CA ILE A 176 3.22 4.80 -10.46
C ILE A 176 2.91 5.10 -11.93
N GLY A 177 3.83 4.75 -12.84
CA GLY A 177 3.68 4.92 -14.28
C GLY A 177 2.44 4.24 -14.86
N VAL A 178 1.93 3.17 -14.24
CA VAL A 178 0.69 2.49 -14.65
C VAL A 178 -0.52 3.41 -14.45
N SER A 179 -0.74 3.85 -13.21
CA SER A 179 -1.84 4.76 -12.85
C SER A 179 -1.71 6.12 -13.54
N LEU A 180 -0.48 6.64 -13.69
CA LEU A 180 -0.21 7.89 -14.40
C LEU A 180 -0.70 7.86 -15.85
N ARG A 181 -0.46 6.78 -16.61
CA ARG A 181 -0.92 6.66 -18.00
C ARG A 181 -2.45 6.73 -18.10
N VAL A 182 -3.17 6.19 -17.12
CA VAL A 182 -4.63 6.25 -17.06
C VAL A 182 -5.09 7.66 -16.68
N LEU A 183 -4.54 8.24 -15.62
CA LEU A 183 -4.82 9.63 -15.19
C LEU A 183 -4.59 10.64 -16.31
N GLN A 184 -3.51 10.51 -17.10
CA GLN A 184 -3.24 11.38 -18.26
C GLN A 184 -4.33 11.37 -19.35
N ARG A 185 -5.19 10.34 -19.39
CA ARG A 185 -6.31 10.23 -20.35
C ARG A 185 -7.68 10.50 -19.74
N ARG A 186 -7.79 10.45 -18.41
CA ARG A 186 -9.05 10.41 -17.65
C ARG A 186 -9.24 11.62 -16.74
N SER A 187 -8.15 12.21 -16.26
CA SER A 187 -8.14 13.42 -15.43
C SER A 187 -8.67 14.63 -16.21
N PRO A 188 -9.48 15.52 -15.60
CA PRO A 188 -9.99 15.45 -14.23
C PRO A 188 -11.10 14.40 -14.05
N CYS A 189 -11.01 13.57 -13.00
CA CYS A 189 -11.98 12.50 -12.73
C CYS A 189 -12.29 12.30 -11.24
N ASN A 190 -13.24 11.41 -10.92
CA ASN A 190 -13.48 10.95 -9.54
C ASN A 190 -12.51 9.81 -9.20
N PHE A 191 -11.50 10.07 -8.38
CA PHE A 191 -10.49 9.09 -7.99
C PHE A 191 -10.64 8.70 -6.51
N LEU A 192 -10.97 7.44 -6.25
CA LEU A 192 -10.98 6.87 -4.90
C LEU A 192 -9.63 6.22 -4.59
N VAL A 193 -9.11 6.42 -3.39
CA VAL A 193 -7.91 5.75 -2.89
C VAL A 193 -8.23 5.12 -1.53
N PHE A 194 -8.12 3.80 -1.43
CA PHE A 194 -7.99 3.14 -0.13
C PHE A 194 -6.52 3.24 0.28
N GLY A 195 -6.26 4.01 1.33
CA GLY A 195 -4.96 4.38 1.86
C GLY A 195 -4.73 5.89 1.83
N LEU A 196 -4.15 6.42 2.91
CA LEU A 196 -3.58 7.76 2.95
C LEU A 196 -2.08 7.63 3.23
N GLY A 197 -1.23 8.26 2.43
CA GLY A 197 0.19 7.93 2.40
C GLY A 197 1.09 9.07 1.94
N LEU A 198 2.37 8.74 1.84
CA LEU A 198 3.44 9.64 1.39
C LEU A 198 3.29 10.03 -0.10
N ASP A 199 2.44 9.33 -0.83
CA ASP A 199 2.09 9.48 -2.25
C ASP A 199 0.78 10.26 -2.48
N SER A 200 -0.01 10.49 -1.43
CA SER A 200 -1.33 11.13 -1.55
C SER A 200 -1.29 12.57 -2.11
N PRO A 201 -0.29 13.42 -1.77
CA PRO A 201 -0.09 14.70 -2.46
C PRO A 201 0.14 14.54 -3.97
N MET A 202 0.90 13.52 -4.39
CA MET A 202 1.08 13.20 -5.82
C MET A 202 -0.24 12.77 -6.47
N TRP A 203 -1.03 11.88 -5.84
CA TRP A 203 -2.31 11.44 -6.41
C TRP A 203 -3.32 12.58 -6.57
N ALA A 204 -3.37 13.51 -5.62
CA ALA A 204 -4.19 14.73 -5.72
C ALA A 204 -3.68 15.69 -6.82
N ALA A 205 -2.36 15.81 -6.99
CA ALA A 205 -1.76 16.63 -8.04
C ALA A 205 -1.95 16.05 -9.46
N LEU A 206 -1.83 14.74 -9.63
CA LEU A 206 -2.01 14.06 -10.92
C LEU A 206 -3.47 14.07 -11.40
N ASN A 207 -4.43 14.10 -10.48
CA ASN A 207 -5.86 14.28 -10.76
C ASN A 207 -6.30 15.76 -10.60
N HIS A 208 -5.43 16.72 -10.91
CA HIS A 208 -5.77 18.14 -10.73
C HIS A 208 -7.04 18.54 -11.52
N GLY A 209 -7.97 19.20 -10.84
CA GLY A 209 -9.29 19.59 -11.37
C GLY A 209 -10.37 18.53 -11.14
N GLY A 210 -9.98 17.29 -10.81
CA GLY A 210 -10.87 16.22 -10.38
C GLY A 210 -11.08 16.20 -8.87
N ARG A 211 -11.81 15.19 -8.38
CA ARG A 211 -11.97 14.90 -6.96
C ARG A 211 -11.15 13.66 -6.60
N THR A 212 -10.24 13.76 -5.64
CA THR A 212 -9.49 12.61 -5.11
C THR A 212 -9.81 12.43 -3.62
N VAL A 213 -10.36 11.27 -3.26
CA VAL A 213 -10.78 10.95 -1.88
C VAL A 213 -9.97 9.77 -1.33
N PHE A 214 -9.44 9.93 -0.12
CA PHE A 214 -8.61 8.93 0.55
C PHE A 214 -9.37 8.29 1.73
N LEU A 215 -9.40 6.96 1.82
CA LEU A 215 -10.03 6.19 2.90
C LEU A 215 -8.97 5.43 3.70
N GLU A 216 -8.87 5.69 5.00
CA GLU A 216 -7.72 5.31 5.82
C GLU A 216 -8.14 4.71 7.17
N GLU A 217 -7.43 3.67 7.65
CA GLU A 217 -7.74 2.99 8.91
C GLU A 217 -7.25 3.71 10.18
N ASP A 218 -6.21 4.55 10.10
CA ASP A 218 -5.65 5.22 11.28
C ASP A 218 -6.07 6.70 11.35
N ALA A 219 -7.03 7.01 12.22
CA ALA A 219 -7.50 8.38 12.47
C ALA A 219 -6.39 9.35 12.96
N SER A 220 -5.35 8.84 13.64
CA SER A 220 -4.20 9.64 14.07
C SER A 220 -3.25 9.93 12.90
N TRP A 221 -3.09 8.97 11.98
CA TRP A 221 -2.36 9.16 10.74
C TRP A 221 -3.05 10.19 9.82
N ILE A 222 -4.38 10.13 9.70
CA ILE A 222 -5.20 11.15 9.01
C ILE A 222 -4.90 12.55 9.54
N ALA A 223 -4.90 12.74 10.86
CA ALA A 223 -4.59 14.02 11.47
C ALA A 223 -3.14 14.47 11.18
N SER A 224 -2.18 13.55 11.26
CA SER A 224 -0.77 13.80 10.95
C SER A 224 -0.56 14.25 9.50
N VAL A 225 -1.14 13.55 8.53
CA VAL A 225 -1.02 13.89 7.10
C VAL A 225 -1.73 15.20 6.79
N ARG A 226 -2.96 15.42 7.28
CA ARG A 226 -3.69 16.68 7.08
C ARG A 226 -3.02 17.90 7.68
N SER A 227 -2.25 17.75 8.76
CA SER A 227 -1.46 18.86 9.32
C SER A 227 -0.39 19.39 8.35
N LYS A 228 0.07 18.55 7.42
CA LYS A 228 1.07 18.88 6.38
C LYS A 228 0.44 19.18 5.03
N HIS A 229 -0.68 18.52 4.72
CA HIS A 229 -1.38 18.59 3.43
C HIS A 229 -2.88 18.85 3.67
N PRO A 230 -3.28 20.06 4.08
CA PRO A 230 -4.66 20.36 4.48
C PRO A 230 -5.67 20.27 3.33
N GLY A 231 -5.21 20.31 2.08
CA GLY A 231 -6.05 20.13 0.88
C GLY A 231 -6.44 18.68 0.57
N LEU A 232 -5.98 17.67 1.32
CA LEU A 232 -6.35 16.27 1.08
C LEU A 232 -7.71 15.92 1.70
N GLU A 233 -8.65 15.51 0.85
CA GLU A 233 -9.95 14.99 1.25
C GLU A 233 -9.81 13.53 1.71
N SER A 234 -9.67 13.33 3.02
CA SER A 234 -9.53 12.00 3.63
C SER A 234 -10.58 11.68 4.70
N TYR A 235 -10.89 10.40 4.88
CA TYR A 235 -11.87 9.93 5.86
C TYR A 235 -11.41 8.66 6.55
N HIS A 236 -11.75 8.53 7.83
CA HIS A 236 -11.49 7.34 8.62
C HIS A 236 -12.50 6.25 8.28
N VAL A 237 -12.02 5.04 8.00
CA VAL A 237 -12.84 3.85 7.75
C VAL A 237 -12.43 2.74 8.71
N VAL A 238 -13.43 2.11 9.34
CA VAL A 238 -13.20 0.94 10.20
C VAL A 238 -13.32 -0.32 9.35
N TYR A 239 -12.25 -1.12 9.36
CA TYR A 239 -12.22 -2.43 8.71
C TYR A 239 -12.38 -3.53 9.79
N ASP A 240 -13.35 -4.43 9.61
CA ASP A 240 -13.74 -5.45 10.59
C ASP A 240 -13.19 -6.87 10.28
N THR A 241 -12.65 -7.08 9.08
CA THR A 241 -11.92 -8.31 8.67
C THR A 241 -10.45 -8.28 9.09
N ARG A 242 -9.86 -9.44 9.41
CA ARG A 242 -8.42 -9.61 9.72
C ARG A 242 -7.69 -10.44 8.67
N LEU A 243 -6.39 -10.23 8.50
CA LEU A 243 -5.54 -10.98 7.55
C LEU A 243 -5.64 -12.50 7.74
N THR A 244 -5.76 -12.97 8.98
CA THR A 244 -5.97 -14.39 9.36
C THR A 244 -7.24 -15.03 8.80
N GLU A 245 -8.25 -14.23 8.44
CA GLU A 245 -9.56 -14.71 7.95
C GLU A 245 -9.61 -14.86 6.42
N ALA A 246 -8.51 -14.57 5.72
CA ALA A 246 -8.47 -14.51 4.25
C ALA A 246 -8.93 -15.81 3.55
N ASP A 247 -8.63 -16.99 4.10
CA ASP A 247 -9.06 -18.27 3.53
C ASP A 247 -10.56 -18.56 3.70
N GLU A 248 -11.21 -18.01 4.74
CA GLU A 248 -12.66 -18.07 4.90
C GLU A 248 -13.35 -17.03 3.99
N LEU A 249 -12.78 -15.82 3.94
CA LEU A 249 -13.34 -14.69 3.20
C LEU A 249 -13.27 -14.88 1.68
N ILE A 250 -12.25 -15.53 1.14
CA ILE A 250 -12.15 -15.80 -0.31
C ILE A 250 -13.25 -16.76 -0.79
N ALA A 251 -13.71 -17.68 0.07
CA ALA A 251 -14.80 -18.62 -0.25
C ALA A 251 -16.16 -17.91 -0.46
N LEU A 252 -16.30 -16.67 0.03
CA LEU A 252 -17.49 -15.85 -0.21
C LEU A 252 -17.64 -15.43 -1.68
N ARG A 253 -16.62 -15.63 -2.53
CA ARG A 253 -16.70 -15.44 -3.99
C ARG A 253 -17.85 -16.20 -4.65
N ASP A 254 -18.29 -17.32 -4.09
CA ASP A 254 -19.39 -18.10 -4.65
C ASP A 254 -20.67 -18.01 -3.79
N HIS A 255 -20.66 -17.16 -2.75
CA HIS A 255 -21.81 -16.95 -1.87
C HIS A 255 -22.82 -15.95 -2.49
N PRO A 256 -24.12 -16.28 -2.61
CA PRO A 256 -25.12 -15.39 -3.21
C PRO A 256 -25.22 -14.01 -2.54
N GLY A 257 -25.04 -13.97 -1.22
CA GLY A 257 -25.02 -12.72 -0.44
C GLY A 257 -23.85 -11.78 -0.76
N CYS A 258 -22.82 -12.25 -1.49
CA CYS A 258 -21.64 -11.46 -1.85
C CYS A 258 -21.49 -11.25 -3.38
N THR A 259 -21.87 -12.23 -4.20
CA THR A 259 -21.52 -12.23 -5.63
C THR A 259 -22.68 -11.94 -6.57
N ALA A 260 -23.92 -12.15 -6.13
CA ALA A 260 -25.12 -11.87 -6.93
C ALA A 260 -25.71 -10.46 -6.67
N GLN A 261 -25.02 -9.64 -5.88
CA GLN A 261 -25.54 -8.38 -5.35
C GLN A 261 -25.46 -7.24 -6.38
N PRO A 262 -26.47 -6.35 -6.47
CA PRO A 262 -26.47 -5.24 -7.42
C PRO A 262 -25.47 -4.13 -7.05
N ASP A 263 -25.22 -3.93 -5.75
CA ASP A 263 -24.31 -2.92 -5.21
C ASP A 263 -23.80 -3.31 -3.81
N LEU A 264 -22.95 -2.46 -3.24
CA LEU A 264 -22.34 -2.66 -1.93
C LEU A 264 -23.35 -2.62 -0.77
N ALA A 265 -24.42 -1.82 -0.89
CA ALA A 265 -25.43 -1.68 0.18
C ALA A 265 -26.24 -2.98 0.30
N ALA A 266 -26.71 -3.51 -0.84
CA ALA A 266 -27.37 -4.80 -0.89
C ALA A 266 -26.48 -5.94 -0.36
N ALA A 267 -25.17 -5.92 -0.65
CA ALA A 267 -24.21 -6.86 -0.08
C ALA A 267 -24.05 -6.74 1.45
N ALA A 268 -24.06 -5.51 1.98
CA ALA A 268 -23.99 -5.27 3.42
C ALA A 268 -25.27 -5.73 4.14
N GLU A 269 -26.45 -5.52 3.53
CA GLU A 269 -27.76 -6.00 3.98
C GLU A 269 -27.85 -7.54 3.95
N ALA A 270 -27.37 -8.16 2.87
CA ALA A 270 -27.20 -9.61 2.74
C ALA A 270 -26.10 -10.20 3.65
N SER A 271 -25.53 -9.37 4.55
CA SER A 271 -24.53 -9.74 5.54
C SER A 271 -23.24 -10.34 4.96
N CYS A 272 -22.85 -9.92 3.76
CA CYS A 272 -21.55 -10.24 3.20
C CYS A 272 -20.43 -9.66 4.08
N ARG A 273 -19.57 -10.52 4.63
CA ARG A 273 -18.43 -10.09 5.48
C ARG A 273 -17.39 -9.23 4.76
N LEU A 274 -17.40 -9.20 3.43
CA LEU A 274 -16.50 -8.36 2.62
C LEU A 274 -17.06 -6.97 2.31
N ALA A 275 -18.36 -6.75 2.48
CA ALA A 275 -18.99 -5.47 2.22
C ALA A 275 -18.68 -4.49 3.35
N LEU A 276 -17.81 -3.51 3.09
CA LEU A 276 -17.43 -2.51 4.09
C LEU A 276 -18.65 -1.70 4.56
N ARG A 277 -18.71 -1.47 5.88
CA ARG A 277 -19.83 -0.79 6.55
C ARG A 277 -19.37 0.54 7.14
N GLY A 278 -20.30 1.49 7.27
CA GLY A 278 -20.00 2.79 7.86
C GLY A 278 -19.02 3.64 7.03
N LEU A 279 -19.01 3.46 5.70
CA LEU A 279 -18.27 4.32 4.79
C LEU A 279 -18.77 5.78 4.87
N PRO A 280 -17.88 6.78 4.67
CA PRO A 280 -18.25 8.18 4.74
C PRO A 280 -19.24 8.57 3.64
N ALA A 281 -20.06 9.60 3.87
CA ALA A 281 -21.02 10.11 2.87
C ALA A 281 -20.35 10.39 1.50
N ALA A 282 -19.13 10.95 1.53
CA ALA A 282 -18.29 11.20 0.34
C ALA A 282 -18.13 10.00 -0.60
N PHE A 283 -18.10 8.76 -0.07
CA PHE A 283 -18.01 7.54 -0.87
C PHE A 283 -19.23 7.31 -1.77
N HIS A 284 -20.41 7.77 -1.33
CA HIS A 284 -21.71 7.54 -1.97
C HIS A 284 -22.19 8.71 -2.84
N GLU A 285 -21.51 9.86 -2.79
CA GLU A 285 -21.89 11.10 -3.49
C GLU A 285 -21.65 11.05 -5.01
N VAL A 286 -20.68 10.24 -5.46
CA VAL A 286 -20.23 10.19 -6.85
C VAL A 286 -19.99 8.75 -7.32
N GLU A 287 -20.01 8.54 -8.63
CA GLU A 287 -19.49 7.30 -9.22
C GLU A 287 -17.99 7.46 -9.51
N TRP A 288 -17.21 6.45 -9.13
CA TRP A 288 -15.74 6.50 -9.18
C TRP A 288 -15.21 6.08 -10.55
N ASP A 289 -14.28 6.88 -11.10
CA ASP A 289 -13.59 6.64 -12.37
C ASP A 289 -12.39 5.73 -12.22
N LEU A 290 -11.57 6.06 -11.24
CA LEU A 290 -10.41 5.30 -10.83
C LEU A 290 -10.58 4.90 -9.37
N VAL A 291 -10.09 3.71 -9.03
CA VAL A 291 -9.97 3.24 -7.65
C VAL A 291 -8.57 2.69 -7.43
N MET A 292 -7.83 3.21 -6.46
CA MET A 292 -6.55 2.64 -6.00
C MET A 292 -6.79 1.89 -4.69
N VAL A 293 -6.27 0.67 -4.58
CA VAL A 293 -6.32 -0.14 -3.36
C VAL A 293 -4.89 -0.38 -2.87
N ASP A 294 -4.42 0.49 -1.97
CA ASP A 294 -3.11 0.42 -1.31
C ASP A 294 -3.23 0.35 0.24
N ALA A 295 -4.44 0.20 0.76
CA ALA A 295 -4.71 -0.02 2.19
C ALA A 295 -5.99 -0.86 2.37
N PRO A 296 -6.26 -1.43 3.57
CA PRO A 296 -5.46 -1.33 4.78
C PRO A 296 -4.10 -2.05 4.75
N THR A 297 -3.26 -1.65 5.69
CA THR A 297 -1.93 -2.15 6.11
C THR A 297 -1.60 -3.61 5.71
N GLY A 298 -2.41 -4.58 6.14
CA GLY A 298 -2.33 -5.98 5.68
C GLY A 298 -1.04 -6.77 5.93
N TRP A 299 -0.09 -6.32 6.76
CA TRP A 299 1.19 -7.03 6.98
C TRP A 299 1.38 -7.71 8.34
N VAL A 300 0.41 -7.61 9.27
CA VAL A 300 0.39 -8.44 10.51
C VAL A 300 -0.90 -9.28 10.57
N PRO A 301 -0.86 -10.50 11.14
CA PRO A 301 -2.00 -11.43 11.11
C PRO A 301 -3.32 -10.85 11.65
N GLU A 302 -3.23 -10.05 12.70
CA GLU A 302 -4.39 -9.48 13.40
C GLU A 302 -4.83 -8.10 12.88
N ALA A 303 -4.10 -7.52 11.91
CA ALA A 303 -4.49 -6.26 11.30
C ALA A 303 -5.50 -6.50 10.16
N PRO A 304 -6.27 -5.46 9.78
CA PRO A 304 -7.05 -5.50 8.56
C PRO A 304 -6.18 -5.71 7.32
N GLY A 305 -6.62 -6.63 6.45
CA GLY A 305 -6.04 -6.86 5.13
C GLY A 305 -6.93 -6.30 4.03
N ARG A 306 -6.42 -6.21 2.80
CA ARG A 306 -7.09 -5.52 1.68
C ARG A 306 -8.34 -6.21 1.13
N MET A 307 -8.78 -7.34 1.71
CA MET A 307 -9.93 -8.13 1.25
C MET A 307 -11.21 -7.31 1.06
N GLY A 308 -11.63 -6.58 2.10
CA GLY A 308 -12.84 -5.74 2.03
C GLY A 308 -12.69 -4.55 1.08
N ALA A 309 -11.50 -3.96 0.98
CA ALA A 309 -11.22 -2.85 0.07
C ALA A 309 -11.25 -3.31 -1.41
N ILE A 310 -10.62 -4.44 -1.74
CA ILE A 310 -10.65 -5.06 -3.07
C ILE A 310 -12.09 -5.45 -3.46
N TYR A 311 -12.84 -6.09 -2.56
CA TYR A 311 -14.25 -6.42 -2.80
C TYR A 311 -15.08 -5.15 -3.06
N THR A 312 -14.89 -4.12 -2.22
CA THR A 312 -15.61 -2.85 -2.35
C THR A 312 -15.29 -2.14 -3.66
N ALA A 313 -14.02 -2.13 -4.10
CA ALA A 313 -13.61 -1.62 -5.39
C ALA A 313 -14.29 -2.36 -6.57
N GLY A 314 -14.41 -3.69 -6.47
CA GLY A 314 -15.17 -4.50 -7.42
C GLY A 314 -16.66 -4.13 -7.43
N MET A 315 -17.28 -3.96 -6.27
CA MET A 315 -18.71 -3.61 -6.18
C MET A 315 -19.03 -2.23 -6.78
N VAL A 316 -18.24 -1.19 -6.49
CA VAL A 316 -18.48 0.15 -7.08
C VAL A 316 -18.28 0.16 -8.59
N ALA A 317 -17.24 -0.54 -9.08
CA ALA A 317 -16.97 -0.62 -10.52
C ALA A 317 -18.12 -1.29 -11.30
N ARG A 318 -18.71 -2.34 -10.72
CA ARG A 318 -19.82 -3.09 -11.31
C ARG A 318 -21.17 -2.37 -11.20
N ALA A 319 -21.41 -1.63 -10.12
CA ALA A 319 -22.66 -0.90 -9.85
C ALA A 319 -22.78 0.44 -10.61
N ARG A 320 -21.68 0.93 -11.19
CA ARG A 320 -21.61 2.15 -12.01
C ARG A 320 -22.69 2.21 -13.10
N ARG A 321 -23.19 3.40 -13.45
CA ARG A 321 -24.15 3.55 -14.56
C ARG A 321 -23.61 2.99 -15.88
N PRO A 322 -24.42 2.19 -16.62
CA PRO A 322 -24.13 1.85 -18.00
C PRO A 322 -23.96 3.10 -18.86
N GLY A 323 -23.03 3.07 -19.81
CA GLY A 323 -22.72 4.21 -20.69
C GLY A 323 -21.61 5.13 -20.16
N ASP A 324 -21.44 5.27 -18.84
CA ASP A 324 -20.41 6.14 -18.24
C ASP A 324 -18.97 5.56 -18.34
N GLY A 325 -18.78 4.45 -19.06
CA GLY A 325 -17.50 3.77 -19.28
C GLY A 325 -17.18 2.68 -18.25
N ALA A 326 -16.02 2.05 -18.43
CA ALA A 326 -15.45 1.14 -17.43
C ALA A 326 -14.85 1.91 -16.25
N THR A 327 -14.62 1.23 -15.13
CA THR A 327 -13.88 1.74 -13.97
C THR A 327 -12.47 1.15 -13.98
N ASP A 328 -11.47 2.01 -13.81
CA ASP A 328 -10.06 1.63 -13.75
C ASP A 328 -9.66 1.33 -12.29
N VAL A 329 -9.40 0.06 -11.95
CA VAL A 329 -9.07 -0.36 -10.58
C VAL A 329 -7.60 -0.79 -10.48
N PHE A 330 -6.86 -0.20 -9.56
CA PHE A 330 -5.47 -0.54 -9.27
C PHE A 330 -5.37 -1.25 -7.91
N VAL A 331 -4.59 -2.31 -7.83
CA VAL A 331 -4.29 -3.01 -6.56
C VAL A 331 -2.78 -3.11 -6.40
N HIS A 332 -2.27 -2.70 -5.24
CA HIS A 332 -0.84 -2.71 -4.93
C HIS A 332 -0.46 -3.82 -3.92
N ASP A 333 0.84 -4.05 -3.75
CA ASP A 333 1.48 -5.22 -3.12
C ASP A 333 0.90 -6.59 -3.57
N VAL A 334 0.61 -6.78 -4.86
CA VAL A 334 0.08 -8.06 -5.41
C VAL A 334 1.11 -9.22 -5.42
N ASP A 335 2.30 -8.99 -4.89
CA ASP A 335 3.27 -10.02 -4.50
C ASP A 335 2.88 -10.74 -3.20
N ARG A 336 1.97 -10.16 -2.41
CA ARG A 336 1.37 -10.78 -1.22
C ARG A 336 0.22 -11.72 -1.61
N THR A 337 0.09 -12.83 -0.88
CA THR A 337 -0.88 -13.90 -1.15
C THR A 337 -2.34 -13.45 -1.13
N VAL A 338 -2.69 -12.49 -0.26
CA VAL A 338 -4.06 -11.99 -0.11
C VAL A 338 -4.42 -11.12 -1.32
N GLU A 339 -3.61 -10.10 -1.58
CA GLU A 339 -3.77 -9.17 -2.68
C GLU A 339 -3.77 -9.89 -4.04
N ASP A 340 -2.90 -10.90 -4.23
CA ASP A 340 -2.91 -11.75 -5.44
C ASP A 340 -4.24 -12.48 -5.64
N ARG A 341 -4.70 -13.22 -4.62
CA ARG A 341 -5.90 -14.07 -4.71
C ARG A 341 -7.18 -13.24 -4.78
N PHE A 342 -7.32 -12.23 -3.93
CA PHE A 342 -8.52 -11.40 -3.86
C PHE A 342 -8.68 -10.52 -5.10
N SER A 343 -7.60 -9.93 -5.63
CA SER A 343 -7.70 -9.13 -6.87
C SER A 343 -8.24 -9.97 -8.04
N LYS A 344 -7.67 -11.16 -8.27
CA LYS A 344 -8.14 -12.08 -9.32
C LYS A 344 -9.56 -12.60 -9.08
N ALA A 345 -9.92 -12.87 -7.83
CA ALA A 345 -11.23 -13.42 -7.46
C ALA A 345 -12.37 -12.41 -7.64
N PHE A 346 -12.17 -11.16 -7.20
CA PHE A 346 -13.23 -10.14 -7.08
C PHE A 346 -13.14 -9.02 -8.12
N LEU A 347 -11.99 -8.81 -8.75
CA LEU A 347 -11.84 -7.88 -9.90
C LEU A 347 -11.78 -8.61 -11.24
N CYS A 348 -11.72 -9.95 -11.22
CA CYS A 348 -11.62 -10.87 -12.38
C CYS A 348 -10.30 -10.79 -13.15
N ASP A 349 -9.62 -11.93 -13.27
CA ASP A 349 -8.38 -12.08 -14.06
C ASP A 349 -8.59 -11.75 -15.55
N ALA A 350 -9.79 -11.95 -16.11
CA ALA A 350 -10.12 -11.55 -17.49
C ALA A 350 -10.29 -10.03 -17.69
N TYR A 351 -10.34 -9.25 -16.61
CA TYR A 351 -10.32 -7.78 -16.66
C TYR A 351 -8.94 -7.18 -16.31
N LEU A 352 -7.93 -8.02 -16.04
CA LEU A 352 -6.55 -7.59 -15.81
C LEU A 352 -5.95 -7.05 -17.11
N ALA A 353 -5.69 -5.75 -17.16
CA ALA A 353 -5.11 -5.07 -18.31
C ALA A 353 -3.57 -5.13 -18.29
N GLU A 354 -2.95 -4.87 -17.13
CA GLU A 354 -1.50 -5.02 -16.94
C GLU A 354 -1.10 -5.27 -15.49
N GLN A 355 0.10 -5.84 -15.29
CA GLN A 355 0.79 -5.90 -14.01
C GLN A 355 2.23 -5.41 -14.19
N VAL A 356 2.68 -4.45 -13.38
CA VAL A 356 4.05 -3.94 -13.37
C VAL A 356 4.56 -3.97 -11.94
N GLY A 357 5.65 -4.71 -11.69
CA GLY A 357 6.13 -4.93 -10.32
C GLY A 357 5.01 -5.52 -9.45
N ARG A 358 4.64 -4.78 -8.41
CA ARG A 358 3.64 -5.16 -7.41
C ARG A 358 2.30 -4.46 -7.58
N ILE A 359 2.07 -3.72 -8.68
CA ILE A 359 0.77 -3.13 -9.00
C ILE A 359 0.08 -3.87 -10.16
N ARG A 360 -1.22 -4.12 -10.02
CA ARG A 360 -2.14 -4.55 -11.09
C ARG A 360 -3.09 -3.43 -11.49
N HIS A 361 -3.46 -3.38 -12.76
CA HIS A 361 -4.52 -2.54 -13.30
C HIS A 361 -5.60 -3.40 -13.93
N PHE A 362 -6.84 -3.24 -13.47
CA PHE A 362 -8.04 -3.88 -13.99
C PHE A 362 -8.94 -2.84 -14.66
N VAL A 363 -9.61 -3.22 -15.76
CA VAL A 363 -10.59 -2.38 -16.46
C VAL A 363 -11.95 -3.07 -16.39
N ILE A 364 -12.76 -2.67 -15.42
CA ILE A 364 -13.97 -3.40 -15.04
C ILE A 364 -15.21 -2.70 -15.63
N PRO A 365 -16.02 -3.39 -16.47
CA PRO A 365 -17.24 -2.82 -17.03
C PRO A 365 -18.39 -2.75 -16.00
N SER A 366 -19.41 -1.93 -16.29
CA SER A 366 -20.66 -1.97 -15.54
C SER A 366 -21.39 -3.30 -15.74
N HIS A 367 -21.94 -3.83 -14.65
CA HIS A 367 -22.85 -4.98 -14.62
C HIS A 367 -24.22 -4.62 -14.01
N ARG A 368 -24.51 -3.33 -13.79
CA ARG A 368 -25.70 -2.83 -13.10
C ARG A 368 -27.03 -3.35 -13.70
N GLU A 369 -27.09 -3.50 -15.02
CA GLU A 369 -28.26 -4.03 -15.76
C GLU A 369 -28.29 -5.56 -15.85
N LYS A 370 -27.28 -6.25 -15.30
CA LYS A 370 -27.11 -7.71 -15.38
C LYS A 370 -26.99 -8.29 -13.96
N PRO A 371 -28.06 -8.19 -13.14
CA PRO A 371 -28.05 -8.70 -11.77
C PRO A 371 -27.70 -10.19 -11.73
N GLY A 372 -27.00 -10.62 -10.69
CA GLY A 372 -26.52 -12.01 -10.58
C GLY A 372 -25.32 -12.38 -11.46
N THR A 373 -24.78 -11.46 -12.28
CA THR A 373 -23.52 -11.73 -13.00
C THR A 373 -22.41 -12.00 -11.97
N PRO A 374 -21.64 -13.10 -12.07
CA PRO A 374 -20.52 -13.37 -11.16
C PRO A 374 -19.37 -12.38 -11.38
N PHE A 375 -18.47 -12.25 -10.39
CA PHE A 375 -17.32 -11.34 -10.48
C PHE A 375 -16.48 -11.54 -11.74
N CYS A 376 -16.24 -12.80 -12.10
CA CYS A 376 -15.56 -13.19 -13.32
C CYS A 376 -16.52 -14.02 -14.19
N PRO A 377 -17.26 -13.41 -15.13
CA PRO A 377 -18.14 -14.13 -16.03
C PRO A 377 -17.34 -15.05 -16.97
N GLN A 378 -17.93 -16.19 -17.32
CA GLN A 378 -17.41 -17.02 -18.39
C GLN A 378 -17.71 -16.34 -19.73
N ASN A 379 -16.73 -16.31 -20.64
CA ASN A 379 -16.85 -15.77 -22.00
C ASN A 379 -17.85 -16.58 -22.85
#